data_AF-A0AAV5C6G1-F1
#
_entry.id   AF-A0AAV5C6G1-F1
#
_cell.length_a   1.000
_cell.length_b   1.000
_cell.length_c   1.000
_cell.angle_alpha   90.00
_cell.angle_beta   90.00
_cell.angle_gamma   90.00
#
_symmetry.space_group_name_H-M   'P 1'
#
loop_
_entity.id
_entity.type
_entity.pdbx_description
1 polymer ?
#
loop_
_entity_poly.entity_id
_entity_poly.type
_entity_poly.pdbx_seq_one_letter_code
_entity_poly.pdbx_strand_id
1 'polypeptide(L)'
;MIGDESFPASLLDLPAVVESYKTYDDSVLIKTADIGQMIMVRDENDPAPEGVEYKHGLTPPMRDARRRRFRREPDLNADLVKQVEKHLINIMHGVSVSILFTGAIC
;
A
#
# COMPACT_ATOMS: atom_id res chain seq x y z
N MET A 1 -11.51 10.40 -24.02
CA MET A 1 -11.48 11.06 -25.33
C MET A 1 -10.78 12.39 -25.19
N ILE A 2 -9.82 12.68 -26.05
CA ILE A 2 -9.18 13.99 -26.14
C ILE A 2 -9.54 14.49 -27.54
N GLY A 3 -10.44 15.48 -27.62
CA GLY A 3 -11.15 15.77 -28.87
C GLY A 3 -11.99 14.56 -29.30
N ASP A 4 -11.82 14.14 -30.56
CA ASP A 4 -12.51 12.99 -31.16
C ASP A 4 -11.72 11.66 -31.03
N GLU A 5 -10.51 11.71 -30.47
CA GLU A 5 -9.65 10.53 -30.34
C GLU A 5 -9.89 9.81 -29.00
N SER A 6 -9.95 8.48 -29.06
CA SER A 6 -10.08 7.61 -27.90
C SER A 6 -8.75 6.94 -27.59
N PHE A 7 -8.37 6.93 -26.32
CA PHE A 7 -7.12 6.32 -25.86
C PHE A 7 -7.41 5.27 -24.80
N PRO A 8 -6.76 4.09 -24.87
CA PRO A 8 -6.81 3.14 -23.78
C PRO A 8 -6.19 3.75 -22.52
N ALA A 9 -6.86 3.55 -21.39
CA ALA A 9 -6.40 4.05 -20.10
C ALA A 9 -6.55 3.00 -19.01
N SER A 10 -5.71 3.08 -17.99
CA SER A 10 -5.73 2.18 -16.83
C SER A 10 -5.58 2.98 -15.55
N LEU A 11 -6.41 2.68 -14.54
CA LEU A 11 -6.28 3.27 -13.21
C LEU A 11 -5.26 2.44 -12.42
N LEU A 12 -4.23 3.12 -11.91
CA LEU A 12 -3.14 2.49 -11.15
C LEU A 12 -2.92 3.18 -9.81
N ASP A 13 -2.52 2.40 -8.81
CA ASP A 13 -2.15 2.88 -7.48
C ASP A 13 -0.72 3.39 -7.49
N LEU A 14 -0.49 4.60 -6.99
CA LEU A 14 0.84 5.15 -6.79
C LEU A 14 1.52 4.50 -5.58
N PRO A 15 2.85 4.30 -5.63
CA PRO A 15 3.56 3.69 -4.50
C PRO A 15 3.60 4.61 -3.27
N ALA A 16 3.48 5.94 -3.45
CA ALA A 16 3.48 6.91 -2.36
C ALA A 16 2.26 7.81 -2.46
N VAL A 17 1.75 8.25 -1.31
CA VAL A 17 0.72 9.30 -1.23
C VAL A 17 1.33 10.63 -1.64
N VAL A 18 0.66 11.33 -2.55
CA VAL A 18 1.04 12.67 -3.01
C VAL A 18 0.07 13.69 -2.41
N GLU A 19 0.59 14.65 -1.67
CA GLU A 19 -0.20 15.72 -1.09
C GLU A 19 -0.30 16.89 -2.07
N SER A 20 -1.52 17.41 -2.26
CA SER A 20 -1.77 18.62 -3.04
C SER A 20 -1.97 19.82 -2.12
N TYR A 21 -1.37 20.94 -2.51
CA TYR A 21 -1.44 22.19 -1.76
C TYR A 21 -1.90 23.32 -2.66
N LYS A 22 -2.65 24.26 -2.07
CA LYS A 22 -2.98 25.54 -2.67
C LYS A 22 -2.31 26.66 -1.87
N THR A 23 -1.90 27.70 -2.56
CA THR A 23 -1.34 28.91 -1.95
C THR A 23 -1.72 30.14 -2.77
N TYR A 24 -1.66 31.31 -2.15
CA TYR A 24 -1.82 32.61 -2.82
C TYR A 24 -0.51 33.38 -2.92
N ASP A 25 0.48 33.05 -2.08
CA ASP A 25 1.71 33.82 -1.87
C ASP A 25 2.98 32.95 -1.91
N ASP A 26 2.85 31.67 -2.25
CA ASP A 26 3.90 30.65 -2.25
C ASP A 26 4.62 30.44 -0.91
N SER A 27 4.08 31.02 0.18
CA SER A 27 4.66 30.93 1.52
C SER A 27 3.81 30.04 2.42
N VAL A 28 2.48 30.27 2.41
CA VAL A 28 1.54 29.46 3.18
C VAL A 28 0.91 28.43 2.27
N LEU A 29 1.30 27.17 2.46
CA LEU A 29 0.74 26.03 1.75
C LEU A 29 -0.44 25.44 2.53
N ILE A 30 -1.62 25.43 1.92
CA ILE A 30 -2.84 24.84 2.49
C ILE A 30 -3.10 23.50 1.83
N LYS A 31 -3.04 22.42 2.61
CA LYS A 31 -3.33 21.06 2.12
C LYS A 31 -4.77 20.98 1.62
N THR A 32 -4.95 20.46 0.42
CA THR A 32 -6.25 20.37 -0.26
C THR A 32 -6.72 18.92 -0.40
N ALA A 33 -5.84 18.01 -0.79
CA ALA A 33 -6.19 16.60 -0.98
C ALA A 33 -4.96 15.69 -0.96
N ASP A 34 -5.22 14.40 -0.70
CA ASP A 34 -4.28 13.30 -0.86
C ASP A 34 -4.57 12.54 -2.16
N ILE A 35 -3.54 12.27 -2.95
CA ILE A 35 -3.64 11.56 -4.23
C ILE A 35 -2.85 10.26 -4.11
N GLY A 36 -3.55 9.14 -4.26
CA GLY A 36 -2.95 7.79 -4.22
C GLY A 36 -3.06 7.03 -5.54
N GLN A 37 -3.70 7.59 -6.57
CA GLN A 37 -3.95 6.90 -7.83
C GLN A 37 -3.64 7.80 -9.03
N MET A 38 -3.33 7.18 -10.16
CA MET A 38 -3.12 7.85 -11.45
C MET A 38 -3.85 7.13 -12.58
N ILE A 39 -4.28 7.90 -13.57
CA ILE A 39 -4.79 7.36 -14.83
C ILE A 39 -3.62 7.32 -15.82
N MET A 40 -3.19 6.12 -16.20
CA MET A 40 -2.17 5.90 -17.23
C MET A 40 -2.84 5.79 -18.59
N VAL A 41 -2.66 6.81 -19.43
CA VAL A 41 -3.06 6.79 -20.85
C VAL A 41 -1.96 6.12 -21.65
N ARG A 42 -2.35 5.30 -22.64
CA ARG A 42 -1.45 4.48 -23.46
C ARG A 42 -1.79 4.65 -24.94
N ASP A 43 -0.83 4.34 -25.81
CA ASP A 43 -1.11 4.13 -27.22
C ASP A 43 -1.83 2.78 -27.44
N GLU A 44 -2.53 2.62 -28.56
CA GLU A 44 -3.29 1.39 -28.85
C GLU A 44 -2.43 0.13 -28.89
N ASN A 45 -1.16 0.26 -29.28
CA ASN A 45 -0.22 -0.85 -29.39
C ASN A 45 0.51 -1.16 -28.07
N ASP A 46 0.39 -0.30 -27.05
CA ASP A 46 1.11 -0.49 -25.80
C ASP A 46 0.39 -1.51 -24.90
N PRO A 47 1.12 -2.47 -24.32
CA PRO A 47 0.51 -3.46 -23.44
C PRO A 47 -0.13 -2.81 -22.22
N ALA A 48 -1.20 -3.42 -21.72
CA ALA A 48 -1.77 -3.01 -20.45
C ALA A 48 -0.77 -3.27 -19.31
N PRO A 49 -0.67 -2.36 -18.33
CA PRO A 49 0.17 -2.55 -17.17
C PRO A 49 -0.22 -3.84 -16.43
N GLU A 50 0.78 -4.60 -15.99
CA GLU A 50 0.56 -5.79 -15.20
C GLU A 50 0.23 -5.41 -13.74
N GLY A 51 -0.99 -5.72 -13.32
CA GLY A 51 -1.46 -5.47 -11.96
C GLY A 51 -2.03 -4.07 -11.74
N VAL A 52 -2.38 -3.80 -10.48
CA VAL A 52 -3.04 -2.55 -10.07
C VAL A 52 -2.01 -1.49 -9.65
N GLU A 53 -0.80 -1.91 -9.31
CA GLU A 53 0.20 -1.04 -8.69
C GLU A 53 1.23 -0.50 -9.68
N TYR A 54 1.44 0.81 -9.64
CA TYR A 54 2.49 1.46 -10.41
C TYR A 54 3.86 1.37 -9.70
N LYS A 55 4.88 0.97 -10.47
CA LYS A 55 6.22 0.68 -9.92
C LYS A 55 6.98 1.94 -9.51
N HIS A 56 6.70 3.08 -10.13
CA HIS A 56 7.44 4.34 -9.94
C HIS A 56 6.60 5.38 -9.21
N GLY A 57 7.24 6.33 -8.52
CA GLY A 57 6.56 7.56 -8.09
C GLY A 57 6.64 8.65 -9.15
N LEU A 58 5.89 9.75 -8.95
CA LEU A 58 5.79 10.84 -9.93
C LEU A 58 7.10 11.61 -10.15
N THR A 59 7.97 11.66 -9.15
CA THR A 59 9.24 12.42 -9.24
C THR A 59 10.41 11.51 -9.65
N PRO A 60 11.42 12.00 -10.41
CA PRO A 60 12.55 11.18 -10.86
C PRO A 60 13.29 10.40 -9.76
N PRO A 61 13.52 10.97 -8.54
CA PRO A 61 14.14 10.23 -7.46
C PRO A 61 13.35 9.00 -7.00
N MET A 62 12.03 8.96 -7.25
CA MET A 62 11.09 7.91 -6.84
C MET A 62 10.94 6.80 -7.88
N ARG A 63 11.85 6.70 -8.85
CA ARG A 63 11.90 5.55 -9.77
C ARG A 63 12.12 4.24 -8.99
N ASP A 64 11.26 3.27 -9.27
CA ASP A 64 11.13 1.97 -8.57
C ASP A 64 11.08 2.11 -7.05
N ALA A 65 10.27 3.05 -6.55
CA ALA A 65 10.24 3.46 -5.14
C ALA A 65 10.13 2.28 -4.16
N ARG A 66 9.19 1.37 -4.37
CA ARG A 66 8.99 0.21 -3.49
C ARG A 66 10.21 -0.70 -3.38
N ARG A 67 10.90 -0.91 -4.51
CA ARG A 67 12.08 -1.77 -4.55
C ARG A 67 13.32 -1.09 -3.98
N ARG A 68 13.49 0.21 -4.24
CA ARG A 68 14.74 0.94 -3.98
C ARG A 68 14.74 1.73 -2.67
N ARG A 69 13.60 2.27 -2.25
CA ARG A 69 13.50 3.23 -1.15
C ARG A 69 12.69 2.71 0.03
N PHE A 70 11.65 1.92 -0.25
CA PHE A 70 10.79 1.45 0.83
C PHE A 70 11.44 0.28 1.54
N ARG A 71 11.40 0.32 2.87
CA ARG A 71 11.86 -0.80 3.69
C ARG A 71 10.97 -2.01 3.38
N ARG A 72 11.59 -3.13 3.01
CA ARG A 72 10.88 -4.40 2.88
C ARG A 72 10.39 -4.83 4.25
N GLU A 73 9.16 -5.32 4.30
CA GLU A 73 8.67 -6.00 5.48
C GLU A 73 9.49 -7.28 5.70
N PRO A 74 9.81 -7.62 6.95
CA PRO A 74 10.48 -8.89 7.23
C PRO A 74 9.56 -10.03 6.79
N ASP A 75 10.15 -11.08 6.22
CA ASP A 75 9.42 -12.31 5.94
C ASP A 75 9.01 -12.94 7.27
N LEU A 76 7.73 -12.84 7.62
CA LEU A 76 7.16 -13.42 8.82
C LEU A 76 6.57 -14.80 8.50
N ASN A 77 6.83 -15.78 9.36
CA ASN A 77 6.18 -17.08 9.25
C ASN A 77 4.68 -16.92 9.56
N ALA A 78 3.83 -17.13 8.55
CA ALA A 78 2.39 -16.98 8.67
C ALA A 78 1.77 -17.86 9.77
N ASP A 79 2.31 -19.06 10.00
CA ASP A 79 1.82 -19.95 11.06
C ASP A 79 2.15 -19.40 12.45
N LEU A 80 3.34 -18.82 12.61
CA LEU A 80 3.74 -18.14 13.85
C LEU A 80 2.84 -16.93 14.11
N VAL A 81 2.57 -16.10 13.10
CA VAL A 81 1.69 -14.93 13.22
C VAL A 81 0.30 -15.35 13.68
N LYS A 82 -0.29 -16.39 13.08
CA LYS A 82 -1.61 -16.92 13.48
C LYS A 82 -1.62 -17.45 14.92
N GLN A 83 -0.57 -18.15 15.34
CA GLN A 83 -0.45 -18.64 16.71
C GLN A 83 -0.39 -17.49 17.71
N VAL A 84 0.43 -16.48 17.44
CA VAL A 84 0.55 -15.27 18.25
C VAL A 84 -0.79 -14.54 18.33
N GLU A 85 -1.47 -14.34 17.21
CA GLU A 85 -2.79 -13.71 17.16
C GLU A 85 -3.81 -14.46 18.02
N LYS A 86 -3.89 -15.79 17.87
CA LYS A 86 -4.78 -16.64 18.69
C LYS A 86 -4.46 -16.53 20.18
N HIS A 87 -3.17 -16.52 20.54
CA HIS A 87 -2.75 -16.38 21.94
C HIS A 87 -3.14 -15.00 22.50
N LEU A 88 -2.96 -13.92 21.73
CA LEU A 88 -3.38 -12.58 22.14
C LEU A 88 -4.88 -12.49 22.36
N ILE A 89 -5.69 -13.04 21.45
CA ILE A 89 -7.15 -13.10 21.59
C ILE A 89 -7.55 -13.85 22.87
N ASN A 90 -6.90 -14.99 23.15
CA ASN A 90 -7.17 -15.76 24.36
C ASN A 90 -6.82 -14.97 25.64
N ILE A 91 -5.69 -14.26 25.66
CA ILE A 91 -5.29 -13.38 26.77
C ILE A 91 -6.30 -12.24 26.95
N MET A 92 -6.71 -11.59 25.85
CA MET A 92 -7.70 -10.50 25.88
C MET A 92 -9.07 -10.96 26.41
N HIS A 93 -9.49 -12.19 26.10
CA HIS A 93 -10.72 -12.79 26.61
C HIS A 93 -10.58 -13.40 28.03
N GLY A 94 -9.44 -13.20 28.71
CA GLY A 94 -9.23 -13.67 30.07
C GLY A 94 -9.04 -15.19 30.21
N VAL A 95 -8.76 -15.89 29.10
CA VAL A 95 -8.43 -17.32 29.15
C VAL A 95 -7.01 -17.45 29.72
N SER A 96 -6.92 -17.87 30.98
CA SER A 96 -5.64 -18.01 31.68
C SER A 96 -4.81 -19.16 31.11
N VAL A 97 -3.53 -18.88 30.81
CA VAL A 97 -2.53 -19.83 30.27
C VAL A 97 -2.34 -21.07 31.16
N SER A 98 -2.85 -21.04 32.40
CA SER A 98 -2.86 -22.13 33.37
C SER A 98 -3.62 -23.41 32.95
N ILE A 99 -4.45 -23.38 31.89
CA ILE A 99 -5.20 -24.57 31.44
C ILE A 99 -4.37 -25.46 30.48
N LEU A 100 -3.26 -24.96 29.92
CA LEU A 100 -2.40 -25.77 29.03
C LEU A 100 -1.37 -26.65 29.77
N PHE A 101 -1.11 -26.40 31.06
CA PHE A 101 -0.17 -27.19 31.86
C PHE A 101 -0.82 -28.31 32.69
N THR A 102 -2.14 -28.35 32.79
CA THR A 102 -2.89 -29.38 33.54
C THR A 102 -3.27 -30.62 32.71
N GLY A 103 -2.70 -30.78 31.50
CA GLY A 103 -2.94 -31.95 30.64
C GLY A 103 -1.79 -32.97 30.58
N ALA A 104 -0.68 -32.76 31.31
CA ALA A 104 0.49 -33.64 31.29
C ALA A 104 0.77 -34.35 32.63
N ILE A 105 -0.18 -34.32 33.57
CA ILE A 105 -0.15 -35.14 34.78
C ILE A 105 -1.54 -35.77 34.94
N CYS A 106 -1.75 -36.88 34.23
CA CYS A 106 -2.59 -38.04 34.59
C CYS A 106 -2.36 -39.12 33.54
#